data_AF-A0A1S2PP70-F1
#
_entry.id   AF-A0A1S2PP70-F1
#
_cell.length_a   1.000
_cell.length_b   1.000
_cell.length_c   1.000
_cell.angle_alpha   90.00
_cell.angle_beta   90.00
_cell.angle_gamma   90.00
#
_symmetry.space_group_name_H-M   'P 1'
#
loop_
_entity.id
_entity.type
_entity.pdbx_description
1 polymer ?
#
loop_
_entity_poly.entity_id
_entity_poly.type
_entity_poly.pdbx_seq_one_letter_code
_entity_poly.pdbx_strand_id
1 'polypeptide(L)'
;MTETLNTTTTSSEQPAPEPTGVDLARVALHQAREAAKARGEGGTRKAKRRTGTPARRDGREPTGFAAVLQGLMADRAWDVPAAGGTILDQWPDIAAGLSPKLAVHVAAVAFHAETGQLDLRPDSSVYATQLRLTSSRIVAAANAAAGTQAVRGVRVLPVGAPAPAPREAVAAPAAAAGPETPVETREMASPGFHRALAAHQAVAPVQRVDPGITEAIERQSRAMRDLSRRAFPETDVVPDEAPAPVEQARAERRREADASHAAALRRARAERAGVASGGMAPQALAETA
;
A
#
# COMPACT_ATOMS: atom_id res chain seq x y z
N MET A 1 -77.22 63.14 -58.72
CA MET A 1 -78.59 62.60 -58.88
C MET A 1 -78.55 61.77 -60.15
N THR A 2 -78.59 60.45 -60.16
CA THR A 2 -79.23 59.43 -59.31
C THR A 2 -78.44 58.12 -59.55
N GLU A 3 -77.84 57.55 -58.50
CA GLU A 3 -78.36 56.38 -57.75
C GLU A 3 -78.24 55.04 -58.49
N THR A 4 -77.12 54.39 -58.16
CA THR A 4 -76.90 52.95 -58.02
C THR A 4 -78.00 52.26 -57.22
N LEU A 5 -78.59 51.20 -57.77
CA LEU A 5 -79.03 50.03 -57.02
C LEU A 5 -78.89 48.79 -57.91
N ASN A 6 -78.03 47.86 -57.53
CA ASN A 6 -78.22 46.43 -57.78
C ASN A 6 -77.57 45.63 -56.66
N THR A 7 -78.41 44.80 -56.07
CA THR A 7 -78.17 43.78 -55.05
C THR A 7 -77.28 42.66 -55.58
N THR A 8 -76.53 41.96 -54.72
CA THR A 8 -76.66 40.51 -54.43
C THR A 8 -75.43 40.01 -53.65
N THR A 9 -75.72 39.43 -52.48
CA THR A 9 -75.02 38.35 -51.75
C THR A 9 -73.63 37.93 -52.24
N THR A 10 -72.62 38.05 -51.39
CA THR A 10 -71.39 37.24 -51.48
C THR A 10 -71.00 36.76 -50.07
N SER A 11 -70.77 35.45 -50.00
CA SER A 11 -70.54 34.60 -48.84
C SER A 11 -69.66 35.18 -47.74
N SER A 12 -70.10 35.03 -46.50
CA SER A 12 -69.23 34.97 -45.33
C SER A 12 -68.44 33.65 -45.34
N GLU A 13 -67.35 33.62 -46.11
CA GLU A 13 -66.30 32.60 -45.97
C GLU A 13 -65.35 33.10 -44.87
N GLN A 14 -65.40 32.49 -43.68
CA GLN A 14 -64.44 32.76 -42.62
C GLN A 14 -63.05 32.27 -43.07
N PRO A 15 -61.99 33.11 -43.09
CA PRO A 15 -60.64 32.63 -43.36
C PRO A 15 -60.17 31.79 -42.16
N ALA A 16 -59.70 30.57 -42.46
CA ALA A 16 -59.10 29.65 -41.51
C ALA A 16 -57.91 30.30 -40.77
N PRO A 17 -57.66 29.96 -39.50
CA PRO A 17 -56.55 30.53 -38.74
C PRO A 17 -55.22 30.15 -39.39
N GLU A 18 -54.39 31.15 -39.68
CA GLU A 18 -53.05 30.95 -40.23
C GLU A 18 -52.23 30.02 -39.32
N PRO A 19 -51.53 29.03 -39.89
CA PRO A 19 -50.77 28.07 -39.10
C PRO A 19 -49.62 28.79 -38.38
N THR A 20 -49.77 28.93 -37.06
CA THR A 20 -48.71 29.40 -36.16
C THR A 20 -47.44 28.57 -36.34
N GLY A 21 -46.26 29.18 -36.19
CA GLY A 21 -44.96 28.52 -36.42
C GLY A 21 -44.73 27.21 -35.65
N VAL A 22 -45.50 26.98 -34.57
CA VAL A 22 -45.55 25.71 -33.81
C VAL A 22 -46.15 24.58 -34.66
N ASP A 23 -47.14 24.86 -35.49
CA ASP A 23 -47.78 23.86 -36.35
C ASP A 23 -46.89 23.50 -37.54
N LEU A 24 -46.13 24.46 -38.06
CA LEU A 24 -45.08 24.19 -39.04
C LEU A 24 -43.98 23.27 -38.49
N ALA A 25 -43.60 23.45 -37.22
CA ALA A 25 -42.63 22.58 -36.56
C ALA A 25 -43.16 21.14 -36.38
N ARG A 26 -44.45 20.98 -36.06
CA ARG A 26 -45.09 19.65 -35.97
C ARG A 26 -45.17 18.96 -37.32
N VAL A 27 -45.53 19.70 -38.37
CA VAL A 27 -45.58 19.18 -39.75
C VAL A 27 -44.18 18.78 -40.22
N ALA A 28 -43.16 19.61 -39.97
CA ALA A 28 -41.77 19.30 -40.33
C ALA A 28 -41.24 18.05 -39.61
N LEU A 29 -41.57 17.88 -38.32
CA LEU A 29 -41.18 16.68 -37.55
C LEU A 29 -41.86 15.41 -38.08
N HIS A 30 -43.13 15.51 -38.48
CA HIS A 30 -43.86 14.38 -39.04
C HIS A 30 -43.28 13.97 -40.40
N GLN A 31 -42.96 14.94 -41.27
CA GLN A 31 -42.29 14.70 -42.54
C GLN A 31 -40.89 14.08 -42.35
N ALA A 32 -40.11 14.55 -41.38
CA ALA A 32 -38.80 13.99 -41.06
C ALA A 32 -38.89 12.52 -40.60
N ARG A 33 -39.91 12.17 -39.80
CA ARG A 33 -40.15 10.79 -39.37
C ARG A 33 -40.54 9.86 -40.51
N GLU A 34 -41.36 10.33 -41.44
CA GLU A 34 -41.74 9.54 -42.61
C GLU A 34 -40.55 9.34 -43.57
N ALA A 35 -39.73 10.38 -43.78
CA ALA A 35 -38.51 10.27 -44.55
C ALA A 35 -37.51 9.28 -43.94
N ALA A 36 -37.35 9.26 -42.62
CA ALA A 36 -36.52 8.28 -41.91
C ALA A 36 -37.05 6.85 -42.05
N LYS A 37 -38.37 6.68 -42.02
CA LYS A 37 -39.04 5.39 -42.20
C LYS A 37 -38.89 4.86 -43.64
N ALA A 38 -39.00 5.74 -44.64
CA ALA A 38 -38.76 5.41 -46.05
C ALA A 38 -37.29 5.07 -46.35
N ARG A 39 -36.34 5.63 -45.59
CA ARG A 39 -34.91 5.32 -45.67
C ARG A 39 -34.49 4.04 -44.95
N GLY A 40 -35.41 3.36 -44.27
CA GLY A 40 -35.14 2.05 -43.66
C GLY A 40 -34.27 2.10 -42.39
N GLU A 41 -34.03 3.26 -41.78
CA GLU A 41 -33.33 3.41 -40.48
C GLU A 41 -34.23 3.09 -39.28
N GLY A 42 -35.15 2.15 -39.46
CA GLY A 42 -36.03 1.61 -38.42
C GLY A 42 -35.48 0.29 -37.87
N GLY A 43 -34.34 0.31 -37.19
CA GLY A 43 -33.80 -0.84 -36.47
C GLY A 43 -33.26 -0.40 -35.11
N THR A 44 -33.55 -1.02 -33.97
CA THR A 44 -33.87 -2.43 -33.72
C THR A 44 -34.59 -2.55 -32.37
N ARG A 45 -35.60 -3.43 -32.29
CA ARG A 45 -36.04 -4.00 -31.00
C ARG A 45 -34.83 -4.71 -30.40
N LYS A 46 -34.30 -4.20 -29.29
CA LYS A 46 -33.18 -4.82 -28.59
C LYS A 46 -33.65 -6.17 -28.03
N ALA A 47 -33.18 -7.25 -28.65
CA ALA A 47 -33.34 -8.61 -28.18
C ALA A 47 -32.87 -8.72 -26.72
N LYS A 48 -33.64 -9.46 -25.90
CA LYS A 48 -33.33 -9.81 -24.51
C LYS A 48 -32.13 -10.76 -24.43
N ARG A 49 -30.92 -10.28 -24.76
CA ARG A 49 -29.89 -9.96 -23.76
C ARG A 49 -29.87 -10.71 -22.43
N ARG A 50 -30.03 -12.03 -22.32
CA ARG A 50 -29.87 -12.74 -21.04
C ARG A 50 -28.39 -12.76 -20.64
N THR A 51 -27.89 -11.61 -20.21
CA THR A 51 -26.58 -11.46 -19.61
C THR A 51 -26.73 -11.84 -18.14
N GLY A 52 -26.25 -13.01 -17.77
CA GLY A 52 -25.91 -13.29 -16.38
C GLY A 52 -24.80 -12.31 -15.99
N THR A 53 -25.15 -11.26 -15.27
CA THR A 53 -24.19 -10.42 -14.58
C THR A 53 -23.53 -11.29 -13.52
N PRO A 54 -22.22 -11.58 -13.55
CA PRO A 54 -21.56 -11.93 -12.29
C PRO A 54 -21.80 -10.72 -11.40
N ALA A 55 -22.45 -10.93 -10.25
CA ALA A 55 -22.68 -9.87 -9.28
C ALA A 55 -21.35 -9.16 -9.07
N ARG A 56 -21.20 -7.99 -9.70
CA ARG A 56 -20.07 -7.12 -9.51
C ARG A 56 -20.30 -6.65 -8.10
N ARG A 57 -19.65 -7.33 -7.15
CA ARG A 57 -19.70 -7.04 -5.71
C ARG A 57 -19.61 -5.53 -5.61
N ASP A 58 -20.74 -4.91 -5.28
CA ASP A 58 -20.86 -3.48 -5.33
C ASP A 58 -19.75 -2.93 -4.44
N GLY A 59 -18.95 -2.00 -4.97
CA GLY A 59 -17.97 -1.23 -4.18
C GLY A 59 -18.63 -0.31 -3.15
N ARG A 60 -19.82 -0.67 -2.67
CA ARG A 60 -20.66 -0.01 -1.67
C ARG A 60 -20.78 -0.82 -0.38
N GLU A 61 -20.13 -1.96 -0.29
CA GLU A 61 -19.95 -2.65 0.99
C GLU A 61 -18.76 -2.02 1.73
N PRO A 62 -18.93 -1.52 2.97
CA PRO A 62 -17.82 -1.07 3.78
C PRO A 62 -16.91 -2.28 4.06
N THR A 63 -15.89 -2.43 3.24
CA THR A 63 -14.88 -3.46 3.45
C THR A 63 -14.04 -3.02 4.63
N GLY A 64 -13.87 -3.88 5.63
CA GLY A 64 -13.04 -3.57 6.78
C GLY A 64 -11.65 -3.13 6.31
N PHE A 65 -11.11 -2.06 6.89
CA PHE A 65 -9.80 -1.51 6.50
C PHE A 65 -8.70 -2.58 6.48
N ALA A 66 -8.75 -3.53 7.43
CA ALA A 66 -7.85 -4.68 7.46
C ALA A 66 -7.98 -5.59 6.23
N ALA A 67 -9.18 -5.83 5.73
CA ALA A 67 -9.42 -6.65 4.53
C ALA A 67 -9.03 -5.90 3.24
N VAL A 68 -9.20 -4.57 3.20
CA VAL A 68 -8.68 -3.73 2.10
C VAL A 68 -7.14 -3.71 2.11
N LEU A 69 -6.53 -3.56 3.29
CA LEU A 69 -5.09 -3.58 3.46
C LEU A 69 -4.50 -4.95 3.13
N GLN A 70 -5.15 -6.03 3.56
CA GLN A 70 -4.76 -7.41 3.19
C GLN A 70 -4.94 -7.67 1.70
N GLY A 71 -6.01 -7.16 1.08
CA GLY A 71 -6.19 -7.22 -0.38
C GLY A 71 -5.08 -6.46 -1.11
N LEU A 72 -4.78 -5.23 -0.69
CA LEU A 72 -3.67 -4.44 -1.23
C LEU A 72 -2.31 -5.11 -1.03
N MET A 73 -2.07 -5.70 0.14
CA MET A 73 -0.85 -6.45 0.43
C MET A 73 -0.77 -7.71 -0.42
N ALA A 74 -1.86 -8.45 -0.59
CA ALA A 74 -1.90 -9.64 -1.43
C ALA A 74 -1.67 -9.28 -2.89
N ASP A 75 -2.41 -8.30 -3.44
CA ASP A 75 -2.26 -7.84 -4.82
C ASP A 75 -0.83 -7.34 -5.08
N ARG A 76 -0.25 -6.56 -4.15
CA ARG A 76 1.15 -6.09 -4.27
C ARG A 76 2.20 -7.17 -3.99
N ALA A 77 1.88 -8.19 -3.19
CA ALA A 77 2.78 -9.30 -2.92
C ALA A 77 2.95 -10.22 -4.12
N TRP A 78 2.01 -10.22 -5.08
CA TRP A 78 2.15 -10.93 -6.36
C TRP A 78 2.76 -10.04 -7.45
N ASP A 79 2.44 -8.74 -7.46
CA ASP A 79 2.92 -7.80 -8.48
C ASP A 79 4.43 -7.50 -8.36
N VAL A 80 4.97 -7.38 -7.15
CA VAL A 80 6.39 -7.03 -6.95
C VAL A 80 7.34 -8.20 -7.30
N PRO A 81 7.06 -9.47 -6.96
CA PRO A 81 7.86 -10.60 -7.43
C PRO A 81 7.72 -10.86 -8.94
N ALA A 82 6.51 -10.67 -9.51
CA ALA A 82 6.29 -10.81 -10.95
C ALA A 82 6.98 -9.70 -11.76
N ALA A 83 6.98 -8.46 -11.24
CA ALA A 83 7.73 -7.34 -11.81
C ALA A 83 9.24 -7.60 -11.78
N GLY A 84 9.76 -8.23 -10.72
CA GLY A 84 11.17 -8.59 -10.58
C GLY A 84 11.69 -9.50 -11.70
N GLY A 85 10.93 -10.53 -12.05
CA GLY A 85 11.23 -11.40 -13.19
C GLY A 85 11.23 -10.63 -14.52
N THR A 86 10.20 -9.81 -14.73
CA THR A 86 10.07 -8.96 -15.93
C THR A 86 11.25 -7.99 -16.08
N ILE A 87 11.73 -7.37 -15.00
CA ILE A 87 12.84 -6.40 -15.06
C ILE A 87 14.16 -7.07 -15.45
N LEU A 88 14.43 -8.27 -14.92
CA LEU A 88 15.64 -9.02 -15.25
C LEU A 88 15.61 -9.47 -16.72
N ASP A 89 14.47 -9.96 -17.21
CA ASP A 89 14.31 -10.40 -18.59
C ASP A 89 14.36 -9.23 -19.59
N GLN A 90 13.75 -8.09 -19.25
CA GLN A 90 13.73 -6.89 -20.09
C GLN A 90 14.96 -5.98 -19.89
N TRP A 91 15.91 -6.37 -19.03
CA TRP A 91 17.11 -5.57 -18.79
C TRP A 91 17.84 -5.14 -20.07
N PRO A 92 18.05 -6.00 -21.08
CA PRO A 92 18.71 -5.60 -22.32
C PRO A 92 18.01 -4.44 -23.04
N ASP A 93 16.68 -4.44 -23.06
CA ASP A 93 15.87 -3.39 -23.69
C ASP A 93 15.91 -2.09 -22.89
N ILE A 94 15.79 -2.19 -21.56
CA ILE A 94 15.91 -1.05 -20.63
C ILE A 94 17.29 -0.40 -20.78
N ALA A 95 18.34 -1.22 -20.79
CA ALA A 95 19.72 -0.77 -20.93
C ALA A 95 19.96 -0.12 -22.31
N ALA A 96 19.44 -0.73 -23.39
CA ALA A 96 19.55 -0.18 -24.74
C ALA A 96 18.84 1.18 -24.88
N GLY A 97 17.68 1.35 -24.24
CA GLY A 97 16.95 2.62 -24.21
C GLY A 97 17.68 3.75 -23.47
N LEU A 98 18.53 3.42 -22.49
CA LEU A 98 19.39 4.38 -21.79
C LEU A 98 20.69 4.66 -22.55
N SER A 99 21.38 3.62 -23.02
CA SER A 99 22.58 3.72 -23.84
C SER A 99 22.88 2.37 -24.51
N PRO A 100 23.13 2.33 -25.84
CA PRO A 100 23.43 1.08 -26.55
C PRO A 100 24.60 0.28 -25.98
N LYS A 101 25.59 0.97 -25.41
CA LYS A 101 26.76 0.33 -24.80
C LYS A 101 26.44 -0.32 -23.45
N LEU A 102 25.45 0.18 -22.72
CA LEU A 102 25.11 -0.34 -21.39
C LEU A 102 24.60 -1.79 -21.47
N ALA A 103 23.82 -2.12 -22.49
CA ALA A 103 23.27 -3.46 -22.69
C ALA A 103 24.36 -4.52 -22.94
N VAL A 104 25.50 -4.13 -23.49
CA VAL A 104 26.63 -5.03 -23.77
C VAL A 104 27.52 -5.21 -22.54
N HIS A 105 27.70 -4.15 -21.75
CA HIS A 105 28.72 -4.09 -20.71
C HIS A 105 28.17 -4.26 -19.28
N VAL A 106 26.85 -4.32 -19.12
CA VAL A 106 26.19 -4.45 -17.81
C VAL A 106 25.10 -5.51 -17.87
N ALA A 107 25.16 -6.48 -16.96
CA ALA A 107 24.13 -7.48 -16.77
C ALA A 107 23.35 -7.23 -15.47
N ALA A 108 22.04 -7.46 -15.49
CA ALA A 108 21.25 -7.54 -14.26
C ALA A 108 21.39 -8.95 -13.66
N VAL A 109 21.75 -9.03 -12.38
CA VAL A 109 22.06 -10.29 -11.70
C VAL A 109 20.89 -10.78 -10.86
N ALA A 110 20.28 -9.87 -10.10
CA ALA A 110 19.20 -10.20 -9.19
C ALA A 110 18.33 -8.98 -8.92
N PHE A 111 17.06 -9.23 -8.58
CA PHE A 111 16.16 -8.22 -8.07
C PHE A 111 15.60 -8.68 -6.72
N HIS A 112 15.80 -7.84 -5.70
CA HIS A 112 15.32 -8.10 -4.35
C HIS A 112 13.96 -7.44 -4.16
N ALA A 113 12.88 -8.20 -4.33
CA ALA A 113 11.50 -7.71 -4.25
C ALA A 113 11.17 -7.00 -2.91
N GLU A 114 11.70 -7.51 -1.79
CA GLU A 114 11.44 -6.94 -0.47
C GLU A 114 12.00 -5.52 -0.29
N THR A 115 13.19 -5.27 -0.85
CA THR A 115 13.89 -3.97 -0.73
C THR A 115 13.71 -3.08 -1.96
N GLY A 116 13.23 -3.65 -3.08
CA GLY A 116 13.19 -2.99 -4.39
C GLY A 116 14.59 -2.73 -4.96
N GLN A 117 15.59 -3.53 -4.60
CA GLN A 117 16.97 -3.32 -5.02
C GLN A 117 17.30 -4.14 -6.27
N LEU A 118 17.78 -3.47 -7.33
CA LEU A 118 18.26 -4.11 -8.56
C LEU A 118 19.79 -4.22 -8.52
N ASP A 119 20.30 -5.45 -8.59
CA ASP A 119 21.72 -5.74 -8.62
C ASP A 119 22.24 -5.76 -10.06
N LEU A 120 23.15 -4.84 -10.37
CA LEU A 120 23.77 -4.71 -11.68
C LEU A 120 25.25 -5.03 -11.60
N ARG A 121 25.71 -5.84 -12.56
CA ARG A 121 27.10 -6.24 -12.69
C ARG A 121 27.74 -5.62 -13.92
N PRO A 122 28.62 -4.63 -13.74
CA PRO A 122 29.41 -4.07 -14.81
C PRO A 122 30.62 -4.96 -15.13
N ASP A 123 31.03 -4.97 -16.39
CA ASP A 123 32.23 -5.65 -16.86
C ASP A 123 33.54 -4.88 -16.59
N SER A 124 33.45 -3.55 -16.40
CA SER A 124 34.57 -2.65 -16.21
C SER A 124 34.25 -1.52 -15.21
N SER A 125 35.31 -0.93 -14.63
CA SER A 125 35.20 0.14 -13.63
C SER A 125 34.59 1.43 -14.16
N VAL A 126 34.76 1.68 -15.46
CA VAL A 126 34.15 2.83 -16.15
C VAL A 126 32.64 2.69 -16.14
N TYR A 127 32.10 1.54 -16.54
CA TYR A 127 30.65 1.30 -16.51
C TYR A 127 30.11 1.20 -15.09
N ALA A 128 30.88 0.69 -14.13
CA ALA A 128 30.49 0.74 -12.71
C ALA A 128 30.27 2.17 -12.23
N THR A 129 31.15 3.09 -12.63
CA THR A 129 31.03 4.53 -12.30
C THR A 129 29.84 5.15 -13.03
N GLN A 130 29.66 4.83 -14.32
CA GLN A 130 28.51 5.30 -15.09
C GLN A 130 27.18 4.89 -14.45
N LEU A 131 27.03 3.63 -14.04
CA LEU A 131 25.83 3.12 -13.37
C LEU A 131 25.52 3.88 -12.07
N ARG A 132 26.54 4.22 -11.28
CA ARG A 132 26.37 4.98 -10.03
C ARG A 132 25.82 6.38 -10.33
N LEU A 133 26.38 7.04 -11.34
CA LEU A 133 25.97 8.39 -11.77
C LEU A 133 24.58 8.42 -12.41
N THR A 134 24.20 7.37 -13.14
CA THR A 134 22.89 7.28 -13.82
C THR A 134 21.85 6.46 -13.08
N SER A 135 22.12 6.11 -11.81
CA SER A 135 21.26 5.25 -10.98
C SER A 135 19.80 5.69 -10.95
N SER A 136 19.52 6.99 -10.78
CA SER A 136 18.16 7.53 -10.78
C SER A 136 17.42 7.32 -12.11
N ARG A 137 18.12 7.46 -13.24
CA ARG A 137 17.54 7.20 -14.57
C ARG A 137 17.29 5.72 -14.80
N ILE A 138 18.18 4.86 -14.29
CA ILE A 138 18.01 3.40 -14.35
C ILE A 138 16.77 2.97 -13.57
N VAL A 139 16.59 3.48 -12.35
CA VAL A 139 15.40 3.19 -11.54
C VAL A 139 14.12 3.62 -12.27
N ALA A 140 14.11 4.84 -12.84
CA ALA A 140 12.96 5.34 -13.59
C ALA A 140 12.64 4.50 -14.83
N ALA A 141 13.67 4.13 -15.61
CA ALA A 141 13.51 3.31 -16.81
C ALA A 141 13.03 1.89 -16.47
N ALA A 142 13.58 1.28 -15.42
CA ALA A 142 13.16 -0.04 -14.97
C ALA A 142 11.70 -0.05 -14.47
N ASN A 143 11.28 0.97 -13.72
CA ASN A 143 9.88 1.10 -13.29
C ASN A 143 8.93 1.39 -14.45
N ALA A 144 9.37 2.12 -15.47
CA ALA A 144 8.58 2.37 -16.67
C ALA A 144 8.37 1.07 -17.48
N ALA A 145 9.40 0.25 -17.63
CA ALA A 145 9.32 -1.04 -18.31
C ALA A 145 8.45 -2.05 -17.53
N ALA A 146 8.57 -2.07 -16.20
CA ALA A 146 7.77 -2.94 -15.34
C ALA A 146 6.31 -2.47 -15.16
N GLY A 147 5.97 -1.24 -15.57
CA GLY A 147 4.65 -0.63 -15.34
C GLY A 147 4.32 -0.37 -13.86
N THR A 148 5.26 -0.62 -12.96
CA THR A 148 5.07 -0.59 -11.49
C THR A 148 6.28 0.06 -10.83
N GLN A 149 6.08 0.72 -9.68
CA GLN A 149 7.15 1.31 -8.87
C GLN A 149 7.86 0.25 -8.00
N ALA A 150 8.39 -0.81 -8.62
CA ALA A 150 9.01 -1.95 -7.95
C ALA A 150 10.48 -1.68 -7.57
N VAL A 151 11.24 -1.01 -8.43
CA VAL A 151 12.65 -0.64 -8.19
C VAL A 151 12.71 0.64 -7.37
N ARG A 152 13.40 0.58 -6.24
CA ARG A 152 13.68 1.71 -5.35
C ARG A 152 15.14 2.16 -5.42
N GLY A 153 16.05 1.25 -5.77
CA GLY A 153 17.47 1.56 -5.84
C GLY A 153 18.26 0.55 -6.67
N VAL A 154 19.47 0.94 -7.03
CA VAL A 154 20.40 0.13 -7.81
C VAL A 154 21.65 -0.15 -6.97
N ARG A 155 22.04 -1.42 -6.89
CA ARG A 155 23.31 -1.83 -6.30
C ARG A 155 24.26 -2.21 -7.42
N VAL A 156 25.38 -1.49 -7.50
CA VAL A 156 26.43 -1.79 -8.46
C VAL A 156 27.40 -2.77 -7.82
N LEU A 157 27.39 -4.01 -8.29
CA LEU A 157 28.29 -5.07 -7.87
C LEU A 157 29.74 -4.75 -8.29
N PRO A 158 30.75 -5.34 -7.62
CA PRO A 158 32.14 -5.18 -8.02
C PRO A 158 32.37 -5.67 -9.46
N VAL A 159 33.31 -5.01 -10.12
CA VAL A 159 33.73 -5.28 -11.50
C VAL A 159 34.52 -6.60 -11.54
N GLY A 160 34.22 -7.47 -12.51
CA GLY A 160 34.91 -8.75 -12.67
C GLY A 160 34.27 -9.90 -11.86
N ALA A 161 34.87 -11.08 -11.88
CA ALA A 161 34.37 -12.36 -11.31
C ALA A 161 33.68 -12.21 -9.94
N PRO A 162 32.68 -13.07 -9.58
CA PRO A 162 32.15 -13.09 -8.22
C PRO A 162 33.32 -13.11 -7.24
N ALA A 163 33.24 -12.30 -6.19
CA ALA A 163 34.26 -12.29 -5.14
C ALA A 163 34.60 -13.75 -4.78
N PRO A 164 35.88 -14.11 -4.59
CA PRO A 164 36.19 -15.44 -4.07
C PRO A 164 35.32 -15.62 -2.83
N ALA A 165 34.63 -16.77 -2.77
CA ALA A 165 33.80 -17.17 -1.65
C ALA A 165 34.52 -16.82 -0.33
N PRO A 166 33.80 -16.44 0.74
CA PRO A 166 34.42 -16.20 2.04
C PRO A 166 35.41 -17.33 2.27
N ARG A 167 36.70 -16.99 2.36
CA ARG A 167 37.79 -17.95 2.51
C ARG A 167 37.33 -18.90 3.60
N GLU A 168 37.07 -20.16 3.23
CA GLU A 168 36.64 -21.19 4.18
C GLU A 168 37.61 -21.09 5.35
N ALA A 169 37.08 -20.63 6.48
CA ALA A 169 37.77 -20.80 7.74
C ALA A 169 37.96 -22.31 7.84
N VAL A 170 39.21 -22.75 7.79
CA VAL A 170 39.60 -24.13 8.03
C VAL A 170 38.78 -24.61 9.22
N ALA A 171 38.00 -25.65 8.99
CA ALA A 171 37.14 -26.24 10.01
C ALA A 171 37.96 -26.50 11.27
N ALA A 172 37.72 -25.70 12.31
CA ALA A 172 38.01 -26.11 13.66
C ALA A 172 37.16 -27.36 13.94
N PRO A 173 37.71 -28.39 14.62
CA PRO A 173 36.98 -29.61 14.85
C PRO A 173 35.70 -29.32 15.64
N ALA A 174 34.64 -30.04 15.28
CA ALA A 174 33.29 -29.92 15.81
C ALA A 174 33.26 -29.66 17.31
N ALA A 175 32.86 -28.44 17.68
CA ALA A 175 32.43 -28.13 19.04
C ALA A 175 30.90 -28.24 19.09
N ALA A 176 30.46 -29.01 20.07
CA ALA A 176 29.10 -29.41 20.35
C ALA A 176 28.08 -28.26 20.39
N ALA A 177 26.81 -28.62 20.21
CA ALA A 177 25.63 -27.78 20.41
C ALA A 177 25.81 -26.84 21.62
N GLY A 178 25.93 -25.53 21.33
CA GLY A 178 25.98 -24.49 22.35
C GLY A 178 24.59 -24.12 22.85
N PRO A 179 24.45 -23.66 24.11
CA PRO A 179 23.18 -23.22 24.67
C PRO A 179 22.67 -21.96 23.95
N GLU A 180 21.35 -21.77 23.91
CA GLU A 180 20.74 -20.59 23.30
C GLU A 180 21.44 -19.31 23.76
N THR A 181 22.04 -18.61 22.80
CA THR A 181 22.70 -17.34 23.05
C THR A 181 21.64 -16.33 23.51
N PRO A 182 21.78 -15.71 24.68
CA PRO A 182 20.90 -14.64 25.10
C PRO A 182 20.88 -13.54 24.03
N VAL A 183 19.70 -13.05 23.67
CA VAL A 183 19.52 -11.94 22.72
C VAL A 183 20.42 -10.79 23.17
N GLU A 184 21.47 -10.49 22.40
CA GLU A 184 22.32 -9.33 22.64
C GLU A 184 21.50 -8.07 22.40
N THR A 185 20.86 -7.58 23.46
CA THR A 185 20.21 -6.28 23.45
C THR A 185 21.28 -5.20 23.30
N ARG A 186 20.89 -4.01 22.82
CA ARG A 186 21.77 -2.84 22.65
C ARG A 186 22.56 -2.52 23.93
N GLU A 187 22.03 -2.89 25.08
CA GLU A 187 22.62 -2.71 26.41
C GLU A 187 23.76 -3.70 26.70
N MET A 188 23.72 -4.90 26.11
CA MET A 188 24.73 -5.95 26.25
C MET A 188 25.88 -5.81 25.23
N ALA A 189 25.78 -4.86 24.31
CA ALA A 189 26.80 -4.64 23.28
C ALA A 189 28.15 -4.23 23.88
N SER A 190 29.22 -4.46 23.11
CA SER A 190 30.59 -4.20 23.57
C SER A 190 30.80 -2.75 24.06
N PRO A 191 31.71 -2.53 25.03
CA PRO A 191 32.02 -1.18 25.53
C PRO A 191 32.47 -0.19 24.43
N GLY A 192 33.11 -0.71 23.37
CA GLY A 192 33.49 0.09 22.20
C GLY A 192 32.29 0.60 21.41
N PHE A 193 31.24 -0.21 21.28
CA PHE A 193 29.98 0.18 20.64
C PHE A 193 29.27 1.28 21.43
N HIS A 194 29.19 1.16 22.76
CA HIS A 194 28.60 2.22 23.59
C HIS A 194 29.38 3.53 23.50
N ARG A 195 30.73 3.47 23.46
CA ARG A 195 31.58 4.65 23.29
C ARG A 195 31.36 5.33 21.94
N ALA A 196 31.29 4.56 20.86
CA ALA A 196 31.01 5.09 19.52
C ALA A 196 29.61 5.71 19.44
N LEU A 197 28.62 5.07 20.07
CA LEU A 197 27.25 5.57 20.13
C LEU A 197 27.16 6.88 20.93
N ALA A 198 27.83 6.97 22.08
CA ALA A 198 27.89 8.18 22.89
C ALA A 198 28.57 9.33 22.14
N ALA A 199 29.67 9.05 21.42
CA ALA A 199 30.34 10.03 20.58
C ALA A 199 29.42 10.52 19.45
N HIS A 200 28.70 9.61 18.79
CA HIS A 200 27.73 9.97 17.75
C HIS A 200 26.57 10.80 18.30
N GLN A 201 26.06 10.48 19.48
CA GLN A 201 24.98 11.23 20.14
C GLN A 201 25.47 12.61 20.63
N ALA A 202 26.71 12.74 21.07
CA ALA A 202 27.30 14.02 21.47
C ALA A 202 27.48 14.99 20.29
N VAL A 203 27.64 14.45 19.08
CA VAL A 203 27.74 15.23 17.83
C VAL A 203 26.35 15.54 17.24
N ALA A 204 25.27 14.93 17.77
CA ALA A 204 23.93 15.15 17.24
C ALA A 204 23.59 16.65 17.28
N PRO A 205 23.25 17.26 16.12
CA PRO A 205 22.94 18.67 16.07
C PRO A 205 21.70 18.93 16.94
N VAL A 206 21.77 19.97 17.78
CA VAL A 206 20.61 20.46 18.53
C VAL A 206 19.54 20.81 17.50
N GLN A 207 18.48 20.00 17.43
CA GLN A 207 17.33 20.29 16.59
C GLN A 207 16.63 21.53 17.14
N ARG A 208 17.04 22.71 16.68
CA ARG A 208 16.28 23.94 16.89
C ARG A 208 15.11 23.89 15.93
N VAL A 209 14.00 23.33 16.41
CA VAL A 209 12.71 23.53 15.77
C VAL A 209 12.41 25.02 15.86
N ASP A 210 12.24 25.67 14.73
CA ASP A 210 11.87 27.08 14.67
C ASP A 210 10.54 27.27 15.44
N PRO A 211 10.47 28.21 16.41
CA PRO A 211 9.25 28.45 17.17
C PRO A 211 8.03 28.73 16.27
N GLY A 212 8.22 29.33 15.10
CA GLY A 212 7.14 29.56 14.14
C GLY A 212 6.54 28.28 13.56
N ILE A 213 7.33 27.20 13.42
CA ILE A 213 6.85 25.88 12.97
C ILE A 213 5.99 25.25 14.08
N THR A 214 6.45 25.33 15.34
CA THR A 214 5.69 24.84 16.49
C THR A 214 4.34 25.55 16.59
N GLU A 215 4.33 26.87 16.49
CA GLU A 215 3.10 27.68 16.51
C GLU A 215 2.19 27.39 15.31
N ALA A 216 2.74 27.09 14.12
CA ALA A 216 1.95 26.70 12.96
C ALA A 216 1.26 25.34 13.17
N ILE A 217 1.97 24.35 13.72
CA ILE A 217 1.42 23.02 14.04
C ILE A 217 0.32 23.14 15.09
N GLU A 218 0.51 23.97 16.12
CA GLU A 218 -0.50 24.19 17.14
C GLU A 218 -1.74 24.88 16.57
N ARG A 219 -1.58 25.90 15.72
CA ARG A 219 -2.70 26.56 15.05
C ARG A 219 -3.48 25.59 14.17
N GLN A 220 -2.79 24.77 13.39
CA GLN A 220 -3.41 23.72 12.57
C GLN A 220 -4.17 22.72 13.44
N SER A 221 -3.56 22.27 14.54
CA SER A 221 -4.18 21.31 15.47
C SER A 221 -5.43 21.89 16.14
N ARG A 222 -5.41 23.18 16.53
CA ARG A 222 -6.59 23.89 17.07
C ARG A 222 -7.69 23.99 16.02
N ALA A 223 -7.37 24.43 14.81
CA ALA A 223 -8.34 24.53 13.72
C ALA A 223 -8.98 23.17 13.39
N MET A 224 -8.18 22.10 13.40
CA MET A 224 -8.67 20.75 13.15
C MET A 224 -9.61 20.27 14.27
N ARG A 225 -9.30 20.58 15.54
CA ARG A 225 -10.19 20.28 16.68
C ARG A 225 -11.50 21.07 16.62
N ASP A 226 -11.45 22.34 16.23
CA ASP A 226 -12.66 23.17 16.10
C ASP A 226 -13.57 22.67 14.97
N LEU A 227 -12.98 22.28 13.83
CA LEU A 227 -13.72 21.63 12.75
C LEU A 227 -14.31 20.29 13.20
N SER A 228 -13.55 19.50 13.96
CA SER A 228 -14.03 18.23 14.54
C SER A 228 -15.23 18.45 15.45
N ARG A 229 -15.20 19.45 16.33
CA ARG A 229 -16.32 19.78 17.24
C ARG A 229 -17.57 20.25 16.50
N ARG A 230 -17.42 20.92 15.36
CA ARG A 230 -18.54 21.36 14.52
C ARG A 230 -19.14 20.22 13.70
N ALA A 231 -18.29 19.32 13.19
CA ALA A 231 -18.71 18.16 12.41
C ALA A 231 -19.34 17.07 13.28
N PHE A 232 -18.82 16.92 14.51
CA PHE A 232 -19.29 15.97 15.51
C PHE A 232 -19.57 16.73 16.80
N PRO A 233 -20.70 17.46 16.87
CA PRO A 233 -21.15 18.03 18.14
C PRO A 233 -21.43 16.87 19.08
N GLU A 234 -20.64 16.71 20.12
CA GLU A 234 -20.90 15.69 21.14
C GLU A 234 -22.26 15.98 21.76
N THR A 235 -23.24 15.13 21.48
CA THR A 235 -24.49 15.08 22.22
C THR A 235 -24.19 14.66 23.65
N ASP A 236 -24.65 15.47 24.61
CA ASP A 236 -24.53 15.34 26.06
C ASP A 236 -24.00 13.98 26.55
N VAL A 237 -22.74 13.98 26.97
CA VAL A 237 -22.18 12.91 27.78
C VAL A 237 -22.88 12.95 29.14
N VAL A 238 -23.56 11.85 29.47
CA VAL A 238 -24.06 11.53 30.81
C VAL A 238 -22.90 11.71 31.81
N PRO A 239 -23.05 12.52 32.86
CA PRO A 239 -21.96 12.83 33.76
C PRO A 239 -21.81 11.72 34.81
N ASP A 240 -21.39 10.52 34.42
CA ASP A 240 -20.80 9.57 35.37
C ASP A 240 -20.03 8.43 34.68
N GLU A 241 -18.93 8.76 34.02
CA GLU A 241 -17.73 7.91 33.98
C GLU A 241 -16.63 8.76 33.34
N ALA A 242 -15.82 9.43 34.16
CA ALA A 242 -14.59 10.01 33.65
C ALA A 242 -13.74 8.82 33.14
N PRO A 243 -13.47 8.68 31.83
CA PRO A 243 -12.63 7.60 31.36
C PRO A 243 -11.28 7.78 32.05
N ALA A 244 -10.87 6.78 32.84
CA ALA A 244 -9.59 6.82 33.52
C ALA A 244 -8.53 7.18 32.46
N PRO A 245 -7.72 8.24 32.68
CA PRO A 245 -6.75 8.71 31.70
C PRO A 245 -6.00 7.50 31.14
N VAL A 246 -5.85 7.44 29.81
CA VAL A 246 -5.30 6.27 29.10
C VAL A 246 -4.01 5.73 29.73
N GLU A 247 -3.23 6.61 30.37
CA GLU A 247 -2.03 6.28 31.13
C GLU A 247 -2.30 5.47 32.43
N GLN A 248 -3.38 5.72 33.16
CA GLN A 248 -3.81 4.89 34.30
C GLN A 248 -4.24 3.50 33.85
N ALA A 249 -5.08 3.40 32.82
CA ALA A 249 -5.49 2.09 32.27
C ALA A 249 -4.30 1.29 31.67
N ARG A 250 -3.23 1.97 31.24
CA ARG A 250 -1.97 1.34 30.84
C ARG A 250 -1.15 0.91 32.06
N ALA A 251 -1.09 1.73 33.10
CA ALA A 251 -0.38 1.40 34.34
C ALA A 251 -1.02 0.20 35.07
N GLU A 252 -2.34 0.11 35.09
CA GLU A 252 -3.09 -1.03 35.66
C GLU A 252 -2.79 -2.32 34.90
N ARG A 253 -2.88 -2.31 33.57
CA ARG A 253 -2.52 -3.48 32.74
C ARG A 253 -1.08 -3.96 32.94
N ARG A 254 -0.14 -3.04 33.16
CA ARG A 254 1.26 -3.41 33.50
C ARG A 254 1.33 -4.11 34.85
N ARG A 255 0.65 -3.60 35.87
CA ARG A 255 0.61 -4.23 37.21
C ARG A 255 -0.04 -5.61 37.16
N GLU A 256 -1.11 -5.77 36.38
CA GLU A 256 -1.77 -7.07 36.17
C GLU A 256 -0.86 -8.08 35.46
N ALA A 257 -0.12 -7.63 34.45
CA ALA A 257 0.87 -8.46 33.76
C ALA A 257 2.02 -8.87 34.69
N ASP A 258 2.55 -7.94 35.49
CA ASP A 258 3.60 -8.21 36.47
C ASP A 258 3.13 -9.19 37.55
N ALA A 259 1.90 -9.04 38.04
CA ALA A 259 1.29 -9.95 39.00
C ALA A 259 1.11 -11.37 38.41
N SER A 260 0.67 -11.45 37.16
CA SER A 260 0.51 -12.71 36.42
C SER A 260 1.85 -13.41 36.20
N HIS A 261 2.88 -12.64 35.81
CA HIS A 261 4.24 -13.15 35.63
C HIS A 261 4.84 -13.66 36.96
N ALA A 262 4.66 -12.91 38.06
CA ALA A 262 5.10 -13.34 39.38
C ALA A 262 4.39 -14.62 39.86
N ALA A 263 3.10 -14.78 39.56
CA ALA A 263 2.35 -16.00 39.86
C ALA A 263 2.87 -17.21 39.05
N ALA A 264 3.15 -17.03 37.76
CA ALA A 264 3.73 -18.06 36.91
C ALA A 264 5.10 -18.53 37.43
N LEU A 265 5.97 -17.60 37.87
CA LEU A 265 7.26 -17.95 38.46
C LEU A 265 7.13 -18.73 39.78
N ARG A 266 6.15 -18.38 40.63
CA ARG A 266 5.88 -19.14 41.87
C ARG A 266 5.43 -20.57 41.55
N ARG A 267 4.55 -20.74 40.55
CA ARG A 267 4.09 -22.05 40.10
C ARG A 267 5.23 -22.90 39.54
N ALA A 268 6.06 -22.32 38.66
CA ALA A 268 7.21 -23.02 38.09
C ALA A 268 8.21 -23.48 39.17
N ARG A 269 8.40 -22.69 40.25
CA ARG A 269 9.22 -23.10 41.40
C ARG A 269 8.58 -24.23 42.20
N ALA A 270 7.27 -24.18 42.44
CA ALA A 270 6.55 -25.24 43.13
C ALA A 270 6.58 -26.56 42.35
N GLU A 271 6.42 -26.51 41.02
CA GLU A 271 6.52 -27.69 40.15
C GLU A 271 7.93 -28.29 40.17
N ARG A 272 9.00 -27.48 40.13
CA ARG A 272 10.38 -27.99 40.30
C ARG A 272 10.62 -28.60 41.68
N ALA A 273 10.08 -28.01 42.74
CA ALA A 273 10.19 -28.57 44.09
C ALA A 273 9.44 -29.91 44.22
N GLY A 274 8.26 -30.03 43.59
CA GLY A 274 7.50 -31.27 43.53
C GLY A 274 8.22 -32.38 42.75
N VAL A 275 8.84 -32.05 41.61
CA VAL A 275 9.67 -32.98 40.83
C VAL A 275 10.90 -33.44 41.61
N ALA A 276 11.51 -32.56 42.43
CA ALA A 276 12.63 -32.93 43.30
C ALA A 276 12.22 -33.88 44.45
N SER A 277 10.99 -33.79 44.94
CA SER A 277 10.47 -34.70 45.99
C SER A 277 9.99 -36.07 45.49
N GLY A 278 9.74 -36.23 44.18
CA GLY A 278 9.29 -37.51 43.58
C GLY A 278 10.42 -38.50 43.25
N GLY A 279 11.68 -38.15 43.48
CA GLY A 279 12.86 -38.89 43.05
C GLY A 279 13.52 -39.82 44.08
N MET A 280 12.90 -40.10 45.24
CA MET A 280 13.51 -40.95 46.27
C MET A 280 12.55 -42.02 46.78
N ALA A 281 12.44 -43.12 46.04
CA ALA A 281 11.95 -44.41 46.54
C ALA A 281 13.13 -45.40 46.52
N PRO A 282 13.61 -45.91 47.67
CA PRO A 282 14.73 -46.84 47.71
C PRO A 282 14.29 -48.25 47.33
N GLN A 283 14.98 -48.85 46.36
CA GLN A 283 14.95 -50.30 46.12
C GLN A 283 15.54 -51.03 47.33
N ALA A 284 14.70 -51.75 48.08
CA ALA A 284 15.15 -52.75 49.02
C ALA A 284 15.10 -54.13 48.35
N LEU A 285 16.27 -54.74 48.27
CA LEU A 285 16.52 -56.15 47.95
C LEU A 285 15.69 -57.09 48.86
N ALA A 286 15.17 -58.16 48.28
CA ALA A 286 14.90 -59.40 49.00
C ALA A 286 15.23 -60.60 48.09
N GLU A 287 16.38 -61.21 48.37
CA GLU A 287 16.68 -62.61 48.06
C GLU A 287 15.56 -63.52 48.59
N THR A 288 15.24 -64.62 47.88
CA THR A 288 15.46 -66.01 48.36
C THR A 288 14.79 -67.05 47.46
N ALA A 289 15.49 -68.20 47.35
CA ALA A 289 15.12 -69.53 46.83
C ALA A 289 15.18 -69.76 45.31
#